data_AF-A0A1S4BJD9-F1
#
_entry.id   AF-A0A1S4BJD9-F1
#
_cell.length_a   1.000
_cell.length_b   1.000
_cell.length_c   1.000
_cell.angle_alpha   90.00
_cell.angle_beta   90.00
_cell.angle_gamma   90.00
#
_symmetry.space_group_name_H-M   'P 1'
#
loop_
_entity.id
_entity.type
_entity.pdbx_description
1 polymer ?
#
loop_
_entity_poly.entity_id
_entity_poly.type
_entity_poly.pdbx_seq_one_letter_code
_entity_poly.pdbx_strand_id
1 'polypeptide(L)'
;MSWLNPKCGYCEGLGMDCGFKNYSNPLGTKCFDRPSTTKGGFKEPLIAGGVLGFLLLGIILLALYEFYSSSKIERENQARVEKFLEDYRALRPTRYTYAEIIKITNMFHERLGEGAYGVVYKGTLSNEIHVAVKVLNDSIRNGEEFINEVAAMGKIHHFNVLRLVGYCTDGFRNARV
;
A
#
# COMPACT_ATOMS: atom_id res chain seq x y z
N MET A 1 75.92 21.12 31.39
CA MET A 1 75.54 19.69 31.55
C MET A 1 75.56 19.05 30.16
N SER A 2 76.49 18.13 29.90
CA SER A 2 76.56 17.39 28.63
C SER A 2 75.69 16.13 28.73
N TRP A 3 74.72 15.99 27.84
CA TRP A 3 73.92 14.78 27.72
C TRP A 3 74.68 13.73 26.90
N LEU A 4 74.77 12.49 27.39
CA LEU A 4 75.27 11.36 26.61
C LEU A 4 74.15 10.87 25.67
N ASN A 5 74.46 10.75 24.38
CA ASN A 5 73.56 10.13 23.39
C ASN A 5 74.00 8.68 23.10
N PRO A 6 73.06 7.74 22.91
CA PRO A 6 73.38 6.36 22.56
C PRO A 6 73.92 6.27 21.11
N LYS A 7 74.79 5.28 20.84
CA LYS A 7 75.34 5.07 19.50
C LYS A 7 74.36 4.26 18.63
N CYS A 8 73.49 4.94 17.91
CA CYS A 8 72.40 4.31 17.15
C CYS A 8 72.71 3.89 15.72
N GLY A 9 73.87 4.26 15.16
CA GLY A 9 74.19 4.01 13.75
C GLY A 9 74.11 2.53 13.31
N TYR A 10 74.38 1.58 14.22
CA TYR A 10 74.23 0.15 13.94
C TYR A 10 72.76 -0.29 13.85
N CYS A 11 71.88 0.18 14.75
CA CYS A 11 70.45 -0.17 14.72
C CYS A 11 69.75 0.48 13.51
N GLU A 12 70.10 1.73 13.21
CA GLU A 12 69.55 2.46 12.06
C GLU A 12 69.99 1.82 10.72
N GLY A 13 71.24 1.34 10.63
CA GLY A 13 71.71 0.58 9.48
C GLY A 13 70.98 -0.74 9.25
N LEU A 14 70.35 -1.29 10.31
CA LEU A 14 69.48 -2.47 10.24
C LEU A 14 67.99 -2.12 10.11
N GLY A 15 67.62 -0.84 10.05
CA GLY A 15 66.23 -0.39 9.96
C GLY A 15 65.41 -0.58 11.24
N MET A 16 66.07 -0.71 12.38
CA MET A 16 65.47 -0.89 13.71
C MET A 16 65.48 0.40 14.53
N ASP A 17 64.61 0.49 15.53
CA ASP A 17 64.59 1.60 16.48
C ASP A 17 65.67 1.41 17.57
N CYS A 18 66.15 2.51 18.17
CA CYS A 18 67.31 2.51 19.07
C CYS A 18 67.02 3.18 20.43
N GLY A 19 67.55 2.62 21.52
CA GLY A 19 67.49 3.24 22.85
C GLY A 19 68.53 2.70 23.84
N PHE A 20 68.54 3.24 25.07
CA PHE A 20 69.44 2.74 26.13
C PHE A 20 68.98 1.39 26.67
N LYS A 21 69.94 0.51 26.99
CA LYS A 21 69.68 -0.83 27.56
C LYS A 21 69.02 -0.75 28.93
N ASN A 22 69.34 0.27 29.72
CA ASN A 22 68.73 0.60 31.00
C ASN A 22 69.07 2.06 31.37
N TYR A 23 68.14 2.81 31.97
CA TYR A 23 68.36 4.23 32.33
C TYR A 23 69.57 4.47 33.25
N SER A 24 69.94 3.45 34.03
CA SER A 24 71.05 3.49 34.97
C SER A 24 72.42 3.24 34.34
N ASN A 25 72.48 2.75 33.09
CA ASN A 25 73.74 2.41 32.42
C ASN A 25 73.81 3.05 31.01
N PRO A 26 74.20 4.34 30.94
CA PRO A 26 74.10 5.19 29.74
C PRO A 26 75.12 4.87 28.63
N LEU A 27 75.86 3.76 28.73
CA LEU A 27 76.75 3.30 27.66
C LEU A 27 76.16 2.15 26.82
N GLY A 28 75.14 1.47 27.33
CA GLY A 28 74.54 0.32 26.66
C GLY A 28 73.46 0.75 25.68
N THR A 29 73.58 0.38 24.40
CA THR A 29 72.53 0.59 23.38
C THR A 29 71.79 -0.73 23.12
N LYS A 30 70.48 -0.67 22.91
CA LYS A 30 69.62 -1.81 22.55
C LYS A 30 68.78 -1.43 21.32
N CYS A 31 68.73 -2.33 20.34
CA CYS A 31 67.86 -2.18 19.18
C CYS A 31 66.48 -2.81 19.49
N PHE A 32 65.44 -2.20 18.96
CA PHE A 32 64.07 -2.67 19.03
C PHE A 32 63.59 -2.94 17.61
N ASP A 33 63.06 -4.14 17.37
CA ASP A 33 62.36 -4.40 16.13
C ASP A 33 61.20 -3.43 16.01
N ARG A 34 61.08 -2.81 14.82
CA ARG A 34 59.91 -2.01 14.52
C ARG A 34 58.70 -2.95 14.56
N PRO A 35 57.67 -2.69 15.38
CA PRO A 35 56.51 -3.56 15.40
C PRO A 35 55.98 -3.63 13.97
N SER A 36 56.00 -4.83 13.39
CA SER A 36 55.33 -5.08 12.13
C SER A 36 53.86 -4.80 12.41
N THR A 37 53.39 -3.63 12.00
CA THR A 37 51.97 -3.43 11.77
C THR A 37 51.67 -4.35 10.61
N THR A 38 51.39 -5.61 10.93
CA THR A 38 50.65 -6.49 10.05
C THR A 38 49.35 -5.73 9.85
N LYS A 39 49.29 -4.94 8.78
CA LYS A 39 48.03 -4.53 8.19
C LYS A 39 47.41 -5.86 7.78
N GLY A 40 46.72 -6.50 8.72
CA GLY A 40 45.75 -7.52 8.45
C GLY A 40 44.77 -6.83 7.55
N GLY A 41 45.01 -6.97 6.25
CA GLY A 41 44.09 -6.53 5.23
C GLY A 41 42.81 -7.29 5.49
N PHE A 42 41.91 -6.66 6.21
CA PHE A 42 40.50 -6.95 6.13
C PHE A 42 40.16 -6.71 4.66
N LYS A 43 40.30 -7.76 3.84
CA LYS A 43 39.76 -7.75 2.48
C LYS A 43 38.27 -7.65 2.69
N GLU A 44 37.74 -6.43 2.59
CA GLU A 44 36.31 -6.18 2.66
C GLU A 44 35.57 -7.13 1.72
N PRO A 45 34.43 -7.72 2.11
CA PRO A 45 33.52 -8.28 1.15
C PRO A 45 32.74 -7.10 0.54
N LEU A 46 33.38 -6.33 -0.34
CA LEU A 46 32.72 -5.30 -1.15
C LEU A 46 31.61 -5.89 -2.05
N ILE A 47 31.52 -7.21 -2.14
CA ILE A 47 30.54 -7.98 -2.90
C ILE A 47 29.24 -8.22 -2.08
N ALA A 48 29.28 -8.14 -0.74
CA ALA A 48 28.11 -8.45 0.11
C ALA A 48 27.07 -7.30 0.18
N GLY A 49 27.46 -6.05 -0.10
CA GLY A 49 26.53 -4.91 -0.10
C GLY A 49 25.66 -4.81 -1.36
N GLY A 50 26.21 -5.20 -2.51
CA GLY A 50 25.51 -5.11 -3.79
C GLY A 50 24.28 -6.02 -3.86
N VAL A 51 24.42 -7.28 -3.44
CA VAL A 51 23.33 -8.26 -3.49
C VAL A 51 22.13 -7.84 -2.64
N LEU A 52 22.38 -7.35 -1.41
CA LEU A 52 21.31 -6.87 -0.54
C LEU A 52 20.63 -5.62 -1.12
N GLY A 53 21.42 -4.70 -1.68
CA GLY A 53 20.91 -3.49 -2.33
C GLY A 53 20.03 -3.80 -3.53
N PHE A 54 20.45 -4.70 -4.42
CA PHE A 54 19.65 -5.11 -5.59
C PHE A 54 18.36 -5.84 -5.20
N LEU A 55 18.39 -6.69 -4.16
CA LEU A 55 17.19 -7.36 -3.65
C LEU A 55 16.20 -6.35 -3.06
N LEU A 56 16.66 -5.42 -2.23
CA LEU A 56 15.81 -4.38 -1.67
C LEU A 56 15.23 -3.47 -2.76
N LEU A 57 16.06 -3.09 -3.74
CA LEU A 57 15.64 -2.26 -4.87
C LEU A 57 14.61 -3.00 -5.75
N GLY A 58 14.80 -4.30 -5.99
CA GLY A 58 13.84 -5.14 -6.68
C GLY A 58 12.49 -5.23 -5.97
N ILE A 59 12.49 -5.43 -4.64
CA ILE A 59 11.26 -5.46 -3.84
C ILE A 59 10.54 -4.10 -3.89
N ILE A 60 11.28 -2.99 -3.79
CA ILE A 60 10.71 -1.64 -3.88
C ILE A 60 10.07 -1.43 -5.25
N LEU A 61 10.75 -1.80 -6.34
CA LEU A 61 10.19 -1.68 -7.70
C LEU A 61 8.95 -2.54 -7.89
N LEU A 62 8.92 -3.76 -7.36
CA LEU A 62 7.73 -4.63 -7.39
C LEU A 62 6.57 -4.03 -6.60
N ALA A 63 6.83 -3.52 -5.38
CA ALA A 63 5.81 -2.88 -4.57
C ALA A 63 5.25 -1.61 -5.26
N LEU A 64 6.11 -0.81 -5.87
CA LEU A 64 5.70 0.36 -6.66
C LEU A 64 4.91 -0.06 -7.91
N TYR A 65 5.30 -1.15 -8.58
CA TYR A 65 4.58 -1.68 -9.74
C TYR A 65 3.19 -2.17 -9.35
N GLU A 66 3.05 -2.95 -8.28
CA GLU A 66 1.75 -3.42 -7.79
C GLU A 66 0.87 -2.25 -7.34
N PHE A 67 1.43 -1.27 -6.64
CA PHE A 67 0.70 -0.06 -6.25
C PHE A 67 0.26 0.77 -7.46
N TYR A 68 1.14 0.96 -8.44
CA TYR A 68 0.83 1.63 -9.70
C TYR A 68 -0.24 0.86 -10.50
N SER A 69 -0.13 -0.46 -10.56
CA SER A 69 -1.08 -1.35 -11.22
C SER A 69 -2.46 -1.28 -10.55
N SER A 70 -2.52 -1.43 -9.22
CA SER A 70 -3.75 -1.34 -8.44
C SER A 70 -4.44 0.01 -8.61
N SER A 71 -3.67 1.11 -8.55
CA SER A 71 -4.23 2.46 -8.74
C SER A 71 -4.67 2.73 -10.19
N LYS A 72 -4.01 2.15 -11.19
CA LYS A 72 -4.45 2.20 -12.58
C LYS A 72 -5.76 1.44 -12.79
N ILE A 73 -5.87 0.22 -12.23
CA ILE A 73 -7.07 -0.62 -12.30
C ILE A 73 -8.27 0.10 -11.66
N GLU A 74 -8.08 0.74 -10.50
CA GLU A 74 -9.14 1.49 -9.83
C GLU A 74 -9.64 2.67 -10.68
N ARG A 75 -8.73 3.42 -11.33
CA ARG A 75 -9.09 4.51 -12.24
C ARG A 75 -9.86 4.01 -13.47
N GLU A 76 -9.43 2.91 -14.07
CA GLU A 76 -10.12 2.29 -15.21
C GLU A 76 -11.53 1.81 -14.83
N ASN A 77 -11.67 1.20 -13.64
CA ASN A 77 -12.96 0.81 -13.09
C ASN A 77 -13.86 2.03 -12.86
N GLN A 78 -13.32 3.10 -12.26
CA GLN A 78 -14.06 4.33 -12.03
C GLN A 78 -14.52 4.98 -13.34
N ALA A 79 -13.67 5.03 -14.36
CA ALA A 79 -14.02 5.55 -15.68
C ALA A 79 -15.08 4.68 -16.38
N ARG A 80 -15.02 3.35 -16.22
CA ARG A 80 -16.03 2.43 -16.76
C ARG A 80 -17.39 2.61 -16.09
N VAL A 81 -17.38 2.77 -14.76
CA VAL A 81 -18.60 3.08 -13.99
C VAL A 81 -19.16 4.44 -14.42
N GLU A 82 -18.31 5.46 -14.57
CA GLU A 82 -18.74 6.79 -14.98
C GLU A 82 -19.35 6.80 -16.39
N LYS A 83 -18.69 6.14 -17.35
CA LYS A 83 -19.22 5.98 -18.72
C LYS A 83 -20.56 5.24 -18.72
N PHE A 84 -20.65 4.14 -17.98
CA PHE A 84 -21.91 3.40 -17.83
C PHE A 84 -23.01 4.29 -17.23
N LEU A 85 -22.69 5.08 -16.21
CA LEU A 85 -23.62 6.02 -15.60
C LEU A 85 -24.03 7.14 -16.55
N GLU A 86 -23.14 7.61 -17.42
CA GLU A 86 -23.40 8.61 -18.46
C GLU A 86 -24.35 8.07 -19.53
N ASP A 87 -24.10 6.86 -20.03
CA ASP A 87 -25.02 6.16 -20.94
C ASP A 87 -26.40 6.01 -20.27
N TYR A 88 -26.43 5.68 -18.97
CA TYR A 88 -27.67 5.65 -18.17
C TYR A 88 -28.24 7.04 -17.82
N ARG A 89 -27.52 8.17 -17.96
CA ARG A 89 -28.10 9.55 -17.84
C ARG A 89 -28.99 9.85 -19.02
N ALA A 90 -28.59 9.40 -20.20
CA ALA A 90 -29.38 9.57 -21.41
C ALA A 90 -30.68 8.75 -21.37
N LEU A 91 -30.78 7.75 -20.49
CA LEU A 91 -31.92 6.85 -20.32
C LEU A 91 -32.65 7.14 -19.00
N ARG A 92 -33.97 6.95 -18.95
CA ARG A 92 -34.74 7.00 -17.69
C ARG A 92 -34.25 5.88 -16.74
N PRO A 93 -34.35 6.04 -15.39
CA PRO A 93 -33.99 4.98 -14.46
C PRO A 93 -34.63 3.65 -14.87
N THR A 94 -33.81 2.60 -14.98
CA THR A 94 -34.27 1.30 -15.47
C THR A 94 -35.22 0.69 -14.44
N ARG A 95 -36.36 0.18 -14.91
CA ARG A 95 -37.28 -0.61 -14.09
C ARG A 95 -36.78 -2.05 -14.08
N TYR A 96 -36.34 -2.53 -12.92
CA TYR A 96 -35.94 -3.92 -12.71
C TYR A 96 -37.11 -4.72 -12.15
N THR A 97 -37.15 -6.00 -12.50
CA THR A 97 -38.02 -7.00 -11.88
C THR A 97 -37.40 -7.55 -10.61
N TYR A 98 -38.22 -8.12 -9.72
CA TYR A 98 -37.71 -8.73 -8.48
C TYR A 98 -36.71 -9.88 -8.76
N ALA A 99 -36.93 -10.65 -9.82
CA ALA A 99 -36.03 -11.73 -10.22
C ALA A 99 -34.65 -11.20 -10.66
N GLU A 100 -34.61 -10.07 -11.35
CA GLU A 100 -33.36 -9.40 -11.69
C GLU A 100 -32.66 -8.86 -10.45
N ILE A 101 -33.40 -8.30 -9.50
CA ILE A 101 -32.83 -7.85 -8.22
C ILE A 101 -32.19 -9.02 -7.46
N ILE A 102 -32.86 -10.18 -7.39
CA ILE A 102 -32.28 -11.40 -6.79
C ILE A 102 -30.98 -11.78 -7.48
N LYS A 103 -30.95 -11.74 -8.82
CA LYS A 103 -29.76 -12.08 -9.59
C LYS A 103 -28.62 -11.08 -9.33
N ILE A 104 -28.93 -9.79 -9.32
CA ILE A 104 -27.98 -8.70 -9.08
C ILE A 104 -27.37 -8.83 -7.69
N THR A 105 -28.18 -9.11 -6.66
CA THR A 105 -27.72 -9.20 -5.26
C THR A 105 -27.18 -10.56 -4.86
N ASN A 106 -27.05 -11.50 -5.81
CA ASN A 106 -26.73 -12.89 -5.54
C ASN A 106 -27.60 -13.47 -4.40
N MET A 107 -28.93 -13.40 -4.58
CA MET A 107 -29.92 -13.80 -3.57
C MET A 107 -29.78 -13.06 -2.22
N PHE A 108 -29.48 -11.75 -2.27
CA PHE A 108 -29.29 -10.92 -1.06
C PHE A 108 -28.19 -11.42 -0.11
N HIS A 109 -27.15 -12.07 -0.66
CA HIS A 109 -26.11 -12.74 0.12
C HIS A 109 -25.27 -11.79 0.97
N GLU A 110 -24.85 -10.65 0.42
CA GLU A 110 -23.93 -9.72 1.10
C GLU A 110 -24.66 -8.45 1.55
N ARG A 111 -24.90 -8.35 2.86
CA ARG A 111 -25.49 -7.17 3.50
C ARG A 111 -24.42 -6.14 3.79
N LEU A 112 -24.62 -4.91 3.31
CA LEU A 112 -23.73 -3.77 3.51
C LEU A 112 -24.13 -2.92 4.71
N GLY A 113 -25.42 -2.87 5.06
CA GLY A 113 -25.90 -2.09 6.20
C GLY A 113 -27.42 -2.13 6.35
N GLU A 114 -27.92 -1.49 7.39
CA GLU A 114 -29.35 -1.24 7.61
C GLU A 114 -29.51 0.15 8.19
N GLY A 115 -30.48 0.89 7.65
CA GLY A 115 -30.89 2.19 8.16
C GLY A 115 -32.35 2.15 8.59
N ALA A 116 -32.86 3.30 9.05
CA ALA A 116 -34.24 3.44 9.52
C ALA A 116 -35.31 2.98 8.50
N TYR A 117 -34.99 3.04 7.21
CA TYR A 117 -35.93 2.81 6.12
C TYR A 117 -35.72 1.50 5.36
N GLY A 118 -34.74 0.68 5.74
CA GLY A 118 -34.50 -0.58 5.06
C GLY A 118 -33.05 -1.09 5.11
N VAL A 119 -32.84 -2.23 4.45
CA VAL A 119 -31.58 -2.96 4.41
C VAL A 119 -30.87 -2.72 3.08
N VAL A 120 -29.55 -2.52 3.12
CA VAL A 120 -28.71 -2.33 1.94
C VAL A 120 -27.89 -3.59 1.69
N TYR A 121 -27.98 -4.10 0.46
CA TYR A 121 -27.24 -5.25 -0.03
C TYR A 121 -26.27 -4.84 -1.13
N LYS A 122 -25.19 -5.60 -1.29
CA LYS A 122 -24.31 -5.48 -2.44
C LYS A 122 -24.95 -6.17 -3.64
N GLY A 123 -24.82 -5.54 -4.80
CA GLY A 123 -25.23 -6.10 -6.07
C GLY A 123 -24.18 -5.92 -7.16
N THR A 124 -24.33 -6.64 -8.26
CA THR A 124 -23.47 -6.57 -9.45
C THR A 124 -24.33 -6.54 -10.71
N LEU A 125 -24.27 -5.44 -11.47
CA LEU A 125 -25.04 -5.27 -12.73
C LEU A 125 -24.36 -5.90 -13.94
N SER A 126 -23.04 -5.83 -13.97
CA SER A 126 -22.15 -6.50 -14.93
C SER A 126 -20.89 -6.91 -14.18
N ASN A 127 -20.08 -7.82 -14.74
CA ASN A 127 -18.93 -8.46 -14.05
C ASN A 127 -17.97 -7.51 -13.32
N GLU A 128 -18.02 -6.20 -13.59
CA GLU A 128 -17.15 -5.19 -12.99
C GLU A 128 -17.89 -4.00 -12.35
N ILE A 129 -19.22 -3.96 -12.40
CA ILE A 129 -20.01 -2.85 -11.83
C ILE A 129 -20.75 -3.31 -10.59
N HIS A 130 -20.23 -2.89 -9.43
CA HIS A 130 -20.89 -3.10 -8.15
C HIS A 130 -21.88 -1.97 -7.82
N VAL A 131 -23.00 -2.34 -7.20
CA VAL A 131 -24.08 -1.42 -6.81
C VAL A 131 -24.55 -1.71 -5.38
N ALA A 132 -25.17 -0.72 -4.76
CA ALA A 132 -25.89 -0.89 -3.50
C ALA A 132 -27.39 -0.98 -3.79
N VAL A 133 -28.02 -2.07 -3.35
CA VAL A 133 -29.47 -2.29 -3.48
C VAL A 133 -30.11 -2.07 -2.11
N LYS A 134 -30.82 -0.95 -1.96
CA LYS A 134 -31.61 -0.66 -0.76
C LYS A 134 -33.00 -1.28 -0.92
N VAL A 135 -33.31 -2.24 -0.05
CA VAL A 135 -34.64 -2.85 0.08
C VAL A 135 -35.35 -2.14 1.21
N LEU A 136 -36.48 -1.49 0.91
CA LEU A 136 -37.26 -0.77 1.91
C LEU A 136 -38.10 -1.74 2.75
N ASN A 137 -38.29 -1.41 4.02
CA ASN A 137 -39.12 -2.21 4.92
C ASN A 137 -40.62 -2.13 4.53
N ASP A 138 -41.32 -3.26 4.59
CA ASP A 138 -42.75 -3.38 4.26
C ASP A 138 -43.69 -2.48 5.09
N SER A 139 -43.20 -1.94 6.21
CA SER A 139 -43.94 -1.00 7.06
C SER A 139 -44.11 0.40 6.47
N ILE A 140 -43.32 0.76 5.44
CA ILE A 140 -43.42 2.03 4.71
C ILE A 140 -44.43 1.85 3.57
N ARG A 141 -45.67 1.56 3.94
CA ARG A 141 -46.77 1.20 3.03
C ARG A 141 -47.44 2.42 2.38
N ASN A 142 -46.72 3.52 2.23
CA ASN A 142 -47.17 4.67 1.46
C ASN A 142 -46.25 4.79 0.24
N GLY A 143 -46.72 4.37 -0.93
CA GLY A 143 -45.98 4.49 -2.19
C GLY A 143 -45.56 5.93 -2.50
N GLU A 144 -46.21 6.92 -1.88
CA GLU A 144 -45.81 8.33 -1.91
C GLU A 144 -44.45 8.59 -1.25
N GLU A 145 -44.09 7.94 -0.14
CA GLU A 145 -42.79 8.13 0.50
C GLU A 145 -41.65 7.56 -0.35
N PHE A 146 -41.88 6.40 -0.99
CA PHE A 146 -40.96 5.85 -1.98
C PHE A 146 -40.80 6.78 -3.19
N ILE A 147 -41.91 7.28 -3.75
CA ILE A 147 -41.89 8.23 -4.86
C ILE A 147 -41.20 9.52 -4.45
N ASN A 148 -41.42 10.02 -3.23
CA ASN A 148 -40.80 11.23 -2.70
C ASN A 148 -39.30 11.05 -2.49
N GLU A 149 -38.84 9.90 -1.98
CA GLU A 149 -37.42 9.59 -1.81
C GLU A 149 -36.73 9.46 -3.18
N VAL A 150 -37.33 8.70 -4.11
CA VAL A 150 -36.82 8.56 -5.49
C VAL A 150 -36.81 9.90 -6.22
N ALA A 151 -37.86 10.72 -6.06
CA ALA A 151 -37.94 12.05 -6.66
C ALA A 151 -36.96 13.03 -6.02
N ALA A 152 -36.70 12.95 -4.72
CA ALA A 152 -35.69 13.74 -4.04
C ALA A 152 -34.28 13.36 -4.50
N MET A 153 -33.97 12.05 -4.60
CA MET A 153 -32.69 11.57 -5.13
C MET A 153 -32.51 11.95 -6.62
N GLY A 154 -33.59 11.97 -7.41
CA GLY A 154 -33.55 12.40 -8.80
C GLY A 154 -33.31 13.90 -8.99
N LYS A 155 -33.64 14.74 -7.99
CA LYS A 155 -33.53 16.21 -8.05
C LYS A 155 -32.20 16.75 -7.48
N ILE A 156 -31.58 16.04 -6.53
CA ILE A 156 -30.34 16.50 -5.89
C ILE A 156 -29.14 16.16 -6.77
N HIS A 157 -28.79 17.09 -7.66
CA HIS A 157 -27.61 17.00 -8.53
C HIS A 157 -26.39 17.61 -7.83
N HIS A 158 -26.00 17.07 -6.66
CA HIS A 158 -24.73 17.40 -6.02
C HIS A 158 -23.74 16.26 -6.29
N PHE A 159 -22.49 16.60 -6.65
CA PHE A 159 -21.46 15.69 -7.17
C PHE A 159 -21.17 14.43 -6.31
N ASN A 160 -21.60 14.41 -5.05
CA ASN A 160 -21.37 13.32 -4.10
C ASN A 160 -22.65 12.61 -3.59
N VAL A 161 -23.81 12.79 -4.22
CA VAL A 161 -25.05 12.10 -3.81
C VAL A 161 -25.24 10.86 -4.68
N LEU A 162 -25.23 9.70 -4.03
CA LEU A 162 -25.41 8.37 -4.62
C LEU A 162 -26.55 8.39 -5.65
N ARG A 163 -26.20 8.19 -6.92
CA ARG A 163 -27.15 8.30 -8.03
C ARG A 163 -27.98 7.04 -8.16
N LEU A 164 -29.31 7.18 -8.17
CA LEU A 164 -30.23 6.07 -8.37
C LEU A 164 -30.11 5.51 -9.80
N VAL A 165 -29.70 4.25 -9.91
CA VAL A 165 -29.49 3.55 -11.20
C VAL A 165 -30.75 2.86 -11.73
N GLY A 166 -31.71 2.58 -10.86
CA GLY A 166 -32.98 1.97 -11.22
C GLY A 166 -33.84 1.67 -9.99
N TYR A 167 -35.03 1.16 -10.24
CA TYR A 167 -36.01 0.88 -9.21
C TYR A 167 -36.75 -0.42 -9.51
N CYS A 168 -37.22 -1.08 -8.46
CA CYS A 168 -38.11 -2.23 -8.53
C CYS A 168 -39.37 -1.89 -7.76
N THR A 169 -40.52 -1.93 -8.42
CA THR A 169 -41.86 -1.76 -7.81
C THR A 169 -42.63 -3.07 -7.77
N ASP A 170 -42.00 -4.17 -8.15
CA ASP A 170 -42.59 -5.48 -8.00
C ASP A 170 -42.72 -5.73 -6.50
N GLY A 171 -43.94 -5.57 -5.97
CA GLY A 171 -44.24 -5.89 -4.59
C GLY A 171 -43.83 -7.33 -4.31
N PHE A 172 -43.35 -7.59 -3.09
CA PHE A 172 -43.14 -8.93 -2.58
C PHE A 172 -44.46 -9.70 -2.72
N ARG A 173 -44.63 -10.40 -3.85
CA ARG A 173 -45.78 -11.26 -4.07
C ARG A 173 -45.56 -12.50 -3.22
N ASN A 174 -46.09 -12.45 -2.00
CA ASN A 174 -46.91 -13.52 -1.42
C ASN A 174 -47.85 -12.92 -0.36
N ALA A 175 -49.15 -12.93 -0.69
CA ALA A 175 -50.35 -12.72 0.16
C ALA A 175 -50.73 -11.25 0.49
N ARG A 176 -51.88 -10.69 0.08
CA ARG A 176 -53.15 -11.19 -0.50
C ARG A 176 -53.85 -10.10 -1.34
N VAL A 177 -54.88 -10.56 -2.07
CA VAL A 177 -55.98 -9.81 -2.71
C VAL A 177 -56.46 -8.61 -1.88
#